data_AF-A0A2D3L8P3-F1
#
_entry.id   AF-A0A2D3L8P3-F1
#
_cell.length_a   1.000
_cell.length_b   1.000
_cell.length_c   1.000
_cell.angle_alpha   90.00
_cell.angle_beta   90.00
_cell.angle_gamma   90.00
#
_symmetry.space_group_name_H-M   'P 1'
#
loop_
_entity.id
_entity.type
_entity.pdbx_description
1 polymer ?
#
loop_
_entity_poly.entity_id
_entity_poly.type
_entity_poly.pdbx_seq_one_letter_code
_entity_poly.pdbx_strand_id
1 'polypeptide(L)' 'MFKNVYGFEYSEDNKHLYLYRKNPPRWRMELENGVEDTRKLASTLNKAAEFLTKRDKNK' A
#
# COMPACT_ATOMS: atom_id res chain seq x y z
N MET A 1 -19.64 -8.78 -8.63
CA MET A 1 -19.42 -7.66 -7.70
C MET A 1 -17.93 -7.60 -7.41
N PHE A 2 -17.20 -6.61 -7.95
CA PHE A 2 -15.76 -6.48 -7.77
C PHE A 2 -15.47 -6.19 -6.30
N LYS A 3 -15.17 -7.23 -5.51
CA LYS A 3 -14.69 -7.08 -4.14
C LYS A 3 -13.39 -6.28 -4.23
N ASN A 4 -13.42 -5.02 -3.81
CA ASN A 4 -12.28 -4.10 -3.84
C ASN A 4 -11.00 -4.83 -3.38
N VAL A 5 -10.05 -4.95 -4.29
CA VAL A 5 -8.79 -5.67 -4.07
C VAL A 5 -7.91 -4.90 -3.09
N TYR A 6 -8.06 -3.58 -3.04
CA TYR A 6 -7.36 -2.67 -2.14
C TYR A 6 -8.35 -1.95 -1.22
N GLY A 7 -7.88 -1.54 -0.05
CA GLY A 7 -8.65 -0.71 0.86
C GLY A 7 -7.80 -0.13 1.97
N PHE A 8 -8.43 0.75 2.75
CA PHE A 8 -7.86 1.33 3.94
C PHE A 8 -8.54 0.75 5.18
N GLU A 9 -7.77 0.49 6.23
CA GLU A 9 -8.28 0.13 7.56
C GLU A 9 -7.56 0.96 8.62
N TYR A 10 -8.30 1.43 9.62
CA TYR A 10 -7.71 2.00 10.82
C TYR A 10 -7.45 0.87 11.82
N SER A 11 -6.43 1.02 12.67
CA SER A 11 -6.27 0.17 13.85
C SER A 11 -7.47 0.34 14.80
N GLU A 12 -7.64 -0.62 15.70
CA GLU A 12 -8.72 -0.59 16.70
C GLU A 12 -8.68 0.67 17.59
N ASP A 13 -7.48 1.21 17.83
CA ASP A 13 -7.26 2.44 18.59
C ASP A 13 -7.32 3.72 17.74
N ASN A 14 -7.65 3.61 16.45
CA ASN A 14 -7.67 4.69 15.45
C ASN A 14 -6.36 5.47 15.29
N LYS A 15 -5.23 4.93 15.78
CA LYS A 15 -3.92 5.62 15.70
C LYS A 15 -3.16 5.31 14.41
N HIS A 16 -3.41 4.16 13.81
CA HIS A 16 -2.66 3.67 12.66
C HIS A 16 -3.59 3.51 11.47
N LEU A 17 -3.17 3.99 10.30
CA LEU A 17 -3.88 3.79 9.04
C LEU A 17 -3.10 2.80 8.19
N TYR A 18 -3.78 1.78 7.68
CA TYR A 18 -3.17 0.76 6.84
C TYR A 18 -3.76 0.78 5.45
N LEU A 19 -2.91 0.69 4.43
CA LEU A 19 -3.28 0.29 3.07
C LEU A 19 -3.09 -1.23 2.95
N TYR A 20 -4.11 -1.95 2.51
CA TYR A 20 -4.04 -3.40 2.35
C TYR A 20 -4.42 -3.85 0.94
N ARG A 21 -4.01 -5.08 0.61
CA ARG A 21 -4.45 -5.86 -0.56
C ARG A 21 -5.06 -7.19 -0.13
N LYS A 22 -6.31 -7.47 -0.53
CA LYS A 22 -7.06 -8.69 -0.16
C LYS A 22 -6.68 -9.94 -0.96
N ASN A 23 -6.27 -9.76 -2.22
CA ASN A 23 -5.91 -10.89 -3.09
C ASN A 23 -4.47 -11.35 -2.82
N PRO A 24 -4.12 -12.63 -3.06
CA PRO A 24 -2.74 -13.10 -3.05
C PRO A 24 -1.87 -12.44 -4.14
N PRO A 25 -0.61 -12.05 -3.86
CA PRO A 25 -0.01 -11.97 -2.53
C PRO A 25 -0.72 -10.92 -1.66
N ARG A 26 -1.15 -11.35 -0.46
CA ARG A 26 -1.82 -10.47 0.51
C ARG A 26 -0.76 -9.69 1.25
N TRP A 27 -0.98 -8.40 1.40
CA TRP A 27 -0.07 -7.54 2.13
C TRP A 27 -0.83 -6.38 2.76
N ARG A 28 -0.20 -5.80 3.78
CA ARG A 28 -0.67 -4.63 4.51
C ARG A 28 0.53 -3.74 4.80
N MET A 29 0.36 -2.43 4.62
CA MET A 29 1.38 -1.43 4.84
C MET A 29 0.81 -0.33 5.73
N GLU A 30 1.52 0.00 6.80
CA GLU A 30 1.18 1.12 7.67
C GLU A 30 1.56 2.45 7.02
N LEU A 31 0.70 3.44 7.17
CA LEU A 31 0.90 4.80 6.68
C LEU A 31 1.09 5.70 7.89
N GLU A 32 2.35 6.03 8.15
CA GLU A 32 2.74 6.97 9.20
C GLU A 32 2.10 8.34 8.92
N ASN A 33 1.41 8.90 9.90
CA ASN A 33 0.66 10.17 9.81
C ASN A 33 -0.54 10.16 8.82
N GLY A 34 -0.98 8.99 8.37
CA GLY A 34 -2.18 8.85 7.54
C GLY A 34 -1.98 9.20 6.05
N VAL A 35 -3.08 9.53 5.36
CA VAL A 35 -3.06 9.92 3.93
C VAL A 35 -3.56 11.35 3.79
N GLU A 36 -2.64 12.30 3.71
CA GLU A 36 -2.97 13.70 3.37
C GLU A 36 -3.22 13.87 1.86
N ASP A 37 -2.45 13.18 1.01
CA ASP A 37 -2.54 13.25 -0.45
C ASP A 37 -2.40 11.86 -1.09
N THR A 38 -3.49 11.37 -1.67
CA THR A 38 -3.55 10.07 -2.35
C THR A 38 -2.67 10.03 -3.61
N ARG A 39 -2.50 11.14 -4.33
CA ARG A 39 -1.65 11.18 -5.54
C ARG A 39 -0.17 11.06 -5.18
N LYS A 40 0.24 11.75 -4.12
CA LYS A 40 1.61 11.63 -3.57
C LYS A 40 1.88 10.20 -3.12
N LEU A 41 0.94 9.58 -2.41
CA LEU A 41 1.03 8.17 -2.02
C LEU A 41 1.13 7.23 -3.23
N ALA A 42 0.30 7.42 -4.26
CA ALA A 42 0.39 6.61 -5.47
C ALA A 42 1.76 6.73 -6.16
N SER A 43 2.32 7.94 -6.19
CA SER A 43 3.66 8.20 -6.74
C SER A 43 4.77 7.50 -5.96
N THR A 44 4.72 7.51 -4.62
CA THR A 44 5.72 6.80 -3.79
C THR A 44 5.59 5.28 -3.93
N LEU A 45 4.37 4.75 -4.00
CA LEU A 45 4.12 3.33 -4.26
C LEU A 45 4.64 2.87 -5.62
N ASN A 46 4.48 3.67 -6.67
CA ASN A 46 5.04 3.38 -7.99
C ASN A 46 6.56 3.30 -7.95
N LYS A 47 7.24 4.24 -7.27
CA LYS A 47 8.69 4.19 -7.09
C LYS A 47 9.15 2.95 -6.31
N ALA A 48 8.39 2.54 -5.29
CA ALA A 48 8.67 1.30 -4.56
C ALA A 48 8.51 0.06 -5.47
N ALA A 49 7.47 0.01 -6.31
CA ALA A 49 7.29 -1.05 -7.28
C ALA A 49 8.43 -1.09 -8.32
N GLU A 50 8.86 0.07 -8.81
CA GLU A 50 10.04 0.17 -9.68
C GLU A 50 11.31 -0.36 -9.00
N PHE A 51 11.53 -0.03 -7.73
CA PHE A 51 12.68 -0.52 -6.99
C PHE A 51 12.70 -2.05 -6.89
N LEU A 52 11.55 -2.66 -6.54
CA LEU A 52 11.40 -4.10 -6.44
C LEU A 52 11.65 -4.80 -7.78
N THR A 53 11.06 -4.29 -8.85
CA THR A 53 11.17 -4.88 -10.20
C THR A 53 12.56 -4.69 -10.83
N LYS A 54 13.25 -3.57 -10.55
CA LYS A 54 14.62 -3.33 -11.04
C LYS A 54 15.64 -4.24 -10.35
N ARG A 55 15.41 -4.61 -9.08
CA ARG A 55 16.29 -5.51 -8.33
C ARG A 55 16.17 -6.98 -8.76
N ASP A 56 15.00 -7.37 -9.26
CA ASP A 56 14.75 -8.71 -9.82
C ASP A 56 15.53 -8.95 -11.13
N LYS A 57 15.78 -7.90 -11.92
CA LYS A 57 16.53 -7.98 -13.19
C LYS A 57 18.06 -8.12 -13.03
N ASN A 58 18.60 -7.93 -11.82
CA ASN A 58 20.04 -8.02 -11.53
C ASN A 58 20.41 -9.32 -10.79
N LYS A 59 19.56 -10.34 -10.86
CA LYS A 59 19.76 -11.66 -10.25
C LYS A 59 19.77 -12.73 -11.33
#